data_AF-A0A7C5NSC5-F1
#
_entry.id   AF-A0A7C5NSC5-F1
#
_cell.length_a   1.000
_cell.length_b   1.000
_cell.length_c   1.000
_cell.angle_alpha   90.00
_cell.angle_beta   90.00
_cell.angle_gamma   90.00
#
_symmetry.space_group_name_H-M   'P 1'
#
loop_
_entity.id
_entity.type
_entity.pdbx_description
1 polymer ?
#
loop_
_entity_poly.entity_id
_entity_poly.type
_entity_poly.pdbx_seq_one_letter_code
_entity_poly.pdbx_strand_id
1 'polypeptide(L)'
;KEFDFPQIGKRRMYLLYHEELESLVKYIPELKRIRFWMTFSDKYLTYLNVFQSVGLTSIKPVEYEGHQIIPLKFLQKLLPDPGSLARTYTGKTCIGCLVEGVKDNKPKRYFIYNICDHQQCYKEVEAQAVSYTAGVPPVVGAVLMSRKIWNGKGVFNVEQFDPEPFLKLLPEYGLDWIVEERTPTNGEIENV
;
A
#
# COMPACT_ATOMS: atom_id res chain seq x y z
N LYS A 1 -12.08 7.91 -8.39
CA LYS A 1 -12.04 7.01 -9.58
C LYS A 1 -12.50 5.60 -9.17
N GLU A 2 -12.94 4.74 -10.08
CA GLU A 2 -13.20 3.31 -9.81
C GLU A 2 -12.18 2.43 -10.56
N PHE A 3 -11.76 1.33 -9.94
CA PHE A 3 -10.86 0.33 -10.53
C PHE A 3 -11.35 -1.07 -10.16
N ASP A 4 -11.25 -2.02 -11.11
CA ASP A 4 -11.61 -3.41 -10.89
C ASP A 4 -10.38 -4.21 -10.44
N PHE A 5 -10.32 -4.49 -9.14
CA PHE A 5 -9.19 -5.18 -8.52
C PHE A 5 -9.36 -6.70 -8.65
N PRO A 6 -8.34 -7.43 -9.15
CA PRO A 6 -8.38 -8.88 -9.22
C PRO A 6 -8.77 -9.51 -7.87
N GLN A 7 -9.68 -10.49 -7.88
CA GLN A 7 -10.20 -11.19 -6.70
C GLN A 7 -10.92 -10.33 -5.63
N ILE A 8 -11.08 -9.02 -5.84
CA ILE A 8 -11.75 -8.10 -4.90
C ILE A 8 -12.97 -7.43 -5.55
N GLY A 9 -12.88 -7.16 -6.85
CA GLY A 9 -13.88 -6.46 -7.64
C GLY A 9 -13.71 -4.94 -7.64
N LYS A 10 -14.70 -4.25 -8.20
CA LYS A 10 -14.74 -2.79 -8.34
C LYS A 10 -14.68 -2.07 -7.00
N ARG A 11 -13.73 -1.14 -6.86
CA ARG A 11 -13.60 -0.27 -5.69
C ARG A 11 -13.32 1.17 -6.10
N ARG A 12 -13.85 2.11 -5.32
CA ARG A 12 -13.53 3.52 -5.44
C ARG A 12 -12.16 3.80 -4.84
N MET A 13 -11.33 4.51 -5.59
CA MET A 13 -9.99 4.93 -5.23
C MET A 13 -9.77 6.43 -5.43
N TYR A 14 -8.87 6.97 -4.63
CA TYR A 14 -8.57 8.39 -4.51
C TYR A 14 -7.07 8.59 -4.75
N LEU A 15 -6.73 9.65 -5.49
CA LEU A 15 -5.34 10.01 -5.76
C LEU A 15 -4.75 10.62 -4.49
N LEU A 16 -3.61 10.11 -4.06
CA LEU A 16 -2.90 10.60 -2.89
C LEU A 16 -1.42 10.77 -3.22
N TYR A 17 -0.73 11.55 -2.40
CA TYR A 17 0.72 11.50 -2.34
C TYR A 17 1.17 10.22 -1.61
N HIS A 18 2.32 9.68 -2.03
CA HIS A 18 2.99 8.58 -1.37
C HIS A 18 4.51 8.71 -1.60
N GLU A 19 5.31 8.19 -0.66
CA GLU A 19 6.75 8.48 -0.53
C GLU A 19 7.62 7.99 -1.69
N GLU A 20 7.30 6.84 -2.28
CA GLU A 20 8.04 6.23 -3.38
C GLU A 20 7.95 7.05 -4.68
N LEU A 21 6.96 7.94 -4.79
CA LEU A 21 6.85 8.84 -5.94
C LEU A 21 8.11 9.71 -6.10
N GLU A 22 8.73 10.12 -5.00
CA GLU A 22 9.93 10.96 -5.03
C GLU A 22 11.16 10.19 -5.51
N SER A 23 11.34 8.95 -5.05
CA SER A 23 12.50 8.15 -5.42
C SER A 23 12.37 7.56 -6.83
N LEU A 24 11.18 7.10 -7.22
CA LEU A 24 10.94 6.51 -8.55
C LEU A 24 11.14 7.54 -9.66
N VAL A 25 10.72 8.80 -9.47
CA VAL A 25 10.99 9.88 -10.44
C VAL A 25 12.49 10.15 -10.59
N LYS A 26 13.27 9.93 -9.53
CA LYS A 26 14.72 10.13 -9.56
C LYS A 26 15.45 8.97 -10.25
N TYR A 27 15.03 7.73 -10.02
CA TYR A 27 15.78 6.53 -10.45
C TYR A 27 15.18 5.81 -11.66
N ILE A 28 14.05 6.25 -12.20
CA ILE A 28 13.47 5.77 -13.46
C ILE A 28 13.44 6.96 -14.46
N PRO A 29 14.53 7.23 -15.18
CA PRO A 29 14.66 8.45 -15.99
C PRO A 29 13.69 8.52 -17.18
N GLU A 30 13.21 7.38 -17.67
CA GLU A 30 12.23 7.31 -18.76
C GLU A 30 10.78 7.56 -18.30
N LEU A 31 10.55 7.69 -16.98
CA LEU A 31 9.24 7.87 -16.39
C LEU A 31 8.64 9.22 -16.79
N LYS A 32 7.52 9.19 -17.52
CA LYS A 32 6.80 10.40 -17.94
C LYS A 32 5.75 10.85 -16.92
N ARG A 33 5.18 9.91 -16.16
CA ARG A 33 4.12 10.16 -15.18
C ARG A 33 4.01 9.01 -14.20
N ILE A 34 3.83 9.34 -12.92
CA ILE A 34 3.54 8.39 -11.85
C ILE A 34 2.44 8.95 -10.95
N ARG A 35 1.59 8.07 -10.40
CA ARG A 35 0.45 8.40 -9.54
C ARG A 35 0.25 7.27 -8.53
N PHE A 36 -0.16 7.62 -7.31
CA PHE A 36 -0.53 6.65 -6.28
C PHE A 36 -2.02 6.74 -5.98
N TRP A 37 -2.70 5.59 -5.97
CA TRP A 37 -4.13 5.48 -5.74
C TRP A 37 -4.41 4.58 -4.55
N MET A 38 -5.28 5.03 -3.64
CA MET A 38 -5.71 4.23 -2.48
C MET A 38 -7.22 4.12 -2.42
N THR A 39 -7.72 2.98 -1.97
CA THR A 39 -9.17 2.76 -1.81
C THR A 39 -9.69 3.28 -0.48
N PHE A 40 -10.85 3.93 -0.53
CA PHE A 40 -11.63 4.26 0.67
C PHE A 40 -13.10 3.99 0.40
N SER A 41 -13.77 3.33 1.34
CA SER A 41 -15.22 3.16 1.26
C SER A 41 -15.95 4.44 1.64
N ASP A 42 -17.13 4.66 1.06
CA ASP A 42 -17.95 5.84 1.38
C ASP A 42 -18.34 5.85 2.87
N LYS A 43 -18.54 4.67 3.47
CA LYS A 43 -18.81 4.52 4.91
C LYS A 43 -17.63 5.00 5.76
N TYR A 44 -16.40 4.63 5.38
CA TYR A 44 -15.19 5.07 6.07
C TYR A 44 -15.02 6.59 6.00
N LEU A 45 -15.18 7.18 4.81
CA LEU A 45 -15.10 8.63 4.63
C LEU A 45 -16.18 9.37 5.41
N THR A 46 -17.40 8.80 5.46
CA THR A 46 -18.50 9.37 6.25
C THR A 46 -18.12 9.46 7.74
N TYR A 47 -17.58 8.38 8.33
CA TYR A 47 -17.19 8.40 9.73
C TYR A 47 -16.06 9.39 10.02
N LEU A 48 -15.04 9.46 9.16
CA LEU A 48 -13.97 10.44 9.31
C LEU A 48 -14.49 11.88 9.25
N ASN A 49 -15.36 12.18 8.27
CA ASN A 49 -15.96 13.50 8.14
C ASN A 49 -16.82 13.87 9.35
N VAL A 50 -17.58 12.91 9.92
CA VAL A 50 -18.34 13.13 11.15
C VAL A 50 -17.40 13.44 12.30
N PHE A 51 -16.38 12.61 12.55
CA PHE A 51 -15.41 12.86 13.63
C PHE A 51 -14.70 14.20 13.48
N GLN A 52 -14.34 14.59 12.26
CA GLN A 52 -13.74 15.89 12.00
C GLN A 52 -14.73 17.04 12.25
N SER A 53 -15.97 16.92 11.78
CA SER A 53 -16.99 17.97 11.90
C SER A 53 -17.36 18.28 13.34
N VAL A 54 -17.37 17.26 14.21
CA VAL A 54 -17.63 17.44 15.65
C VAL A 54 -16.36 17.73 16.47
N GLY A 55 -15.20 17.88 15.82
CA GLY A 55 -13.94 18.24 16.47
C GLY A 55 -13.21 17.10 17.19
N LEU A 56 -13.65 15.84 17.04
CA LEU A 56 -13.01 14.69 17.69
C LEU A 56 -11.61 14.37 17.15
N THR A 57 -11.26 14.86 15.96
CA THR A 57 -9.91 14.75 15.41
C THR A 57 -8.98 15.90 15.82
N SER A 58 -9.47 16.84 16.65
CA SER A 58 -8.67 17.98 17.09
C SER A 58 -7.53 17.56 18.02
N ILE A 59 -6.36 18.19 17.81
CA ILE A 59 -5.20 18.12 18.70
C ILE A 59 -5.18 19.23 19.75
N LYS A 60 -6.08 20.22 19.63
CA LYS A 60 -6.19 21.33 20.59
C LYS A 60 -6.94 20.85 21.84
N PRO A 61 -6.45 21.13 23.05
CA PRO A 61 -7.18 20.82 24.28
C PRO A 61 -8.52 21.54 24.35
N VAL A 62 -9.49 20.89 24.99
CA VAL A 62 -10.80 21.43 25.38
C VAL A 62 -10.98 21.21 26.87
N GLU A 63 -11.46 22.21 27.59
CA GLU A 63 -11.78 22.09 29.00
C GLU A 63 -13.13 21.39 29.20
N TYR A 64 -13.14 20.35 30.04
CA TYR A 64 -14.35 19.65 30.46
C TYR A 64 -14.22 19.31 31.94
N GLU A 65 -15.11 19.87 32.77
CA GLU A 65 -15.14 19.64 34.23
C GLU A 65 -13.77 19.86 34.90
N GLY A 66 -13.08 20.95 34.55
CA GLY A 66 -11.76 21.31 35.09
C GLY A 66 -10.58 20.49 34.53
N HIS A 67 -10.82 19.58 33.59
CA HIS A 67 -9.78 18.78 32.94
C HIS A 67 -9.54 19.25 31.50
N GLN A 68 -8.27 19.31 31.10
CA GLN A 68 -7.89 19.57 29.71
C GLN A 68 -7.82 18.26 28.93
N ILE A 69 -8.74 18.06 28.00
CA ILE A 69 -8.85 16.85 27.18
C ILE A 69 -8.44 17.17 25.76
N ILE A 70 -7.55 16.36 25.17
CA ILE A 70 -7.25 16.41 23.73
C ILE A 70 -8.20 15.43 23.03
N PRO A 71 -9.16 15.89 22.21
CA PRO A 71 -10.20 15.03 21.62
C PRO A 71 -9.63 13.84 20.85
N LEU A 72 -8.59 14.05 20.04
CA LEU A 72 -7.97 12.96 19.26
C LEU A 72 -7.40 11.84 20.15
N LYS A 73 -6.77 12.21 21.28
CA LYS A 73 -6.24 11.22 22.24
C LYS A 73 -7.36 10.46 22.94
N PHE A 74 -8.46 11.15 23.26
CA PHE A 74 -9.63 10.52 23.85
C PHE A 74 -10.31 9.57 22.86
N LEU A 75 -10.49 9.99 21.59
CA LEU A 75 -11.01 9.14 20.53
C LEU A 75 -10.14 7.88 20.35
N GLN A 76 -8.81 8.02 20.34
CA GLN A 76 -7.89 6.87 20.27
C GLN A 76 -8.14 5.86 21.39
N LYS A 77 -8.46 6.32 22.61
CA LYS A 77 -8.77 5.45 23.75
C LYS A 77 -10.11 4.72 23.60
N LEU A 78 -11.07 5.30 22.87
CA LEU A 78 -12.39 4.70 22.60
C LEU A 78 -12.37 3.71 21.44
N LEU A 79 -11.46 3.89 20.48
CA LEU A 79 -11.32 2.98 19.34
C LEU A 79 -10.81 1.61 19.82
N PRO A 80 -11.24 0.51 19.17
CA PRO A 80 -10.76 -0.83 19.49
C PRO A 80 -9.25 -0.92 19.28
N ASP A 81 -8.60 -1.77 20.08
CA ASP A 81 -7.17 -2.05 19.93
C ASP A 81 -6.89 -2.57 18.49
N PRO A 82 -5.97 -1.95 17.73
CA PRO A 82 -5.71 -2.37 16.36
C PRO A 82 -5.27 -3.84 16.21
N GLY A 83 -4.55 -4.38 17.18
CA GLY A 83 -4.13 -5.79 17.19
C GLY A 83 -5.31 -6.74 17.33
N SER A 84 -6.27 -6.38 18.20
CA SER A 84 -7.49 -7.18 18.42
C SER A 84 -8.38 -7.32 17.18
N LEU A 85 -8.30 -6.36 16.25
CA LEU A 85 -9.11 -6.35 15.02
C LEU A 85 -8.73 -7.48 14.06
N ALA A 86 -7.46 -7.89 14.07
CA ALA A 86 -6.93 -8.88 13.12
C ALA A 86 -7.69 -10.21 13.17
N ARG A 87 -8.14 -10.64 14.36
CA ARG A 87 -8.90 -11.88 14.56
C ARG A 87 -10.21 -11.93 13.78
N THR A 88 -10.83 -10.78 13.55
CA THR A 88 -12.15 -10.67 12.91
C THR A 88 -12.11 -10.10 11.50
N TYR A 89 -10.93 -9.70 11.01
CA TYR A 89 -10.77 -9.15 9.68
C TYR A 89 -10.96 -10.23 8.62
N THR A 90 -11.79 -9.92 7.62
CA THR A 90 -12.06 -10.78 6.47
C THR A 90 -11.80 -10.00 5.19
N GLY A 91 -11.69 -10.74 4.08
CA GLY A 91 -11.40 -10.16 2.78
C GLY A 91 -9.91 -10.12 2.48
N LYS A 92 -9.59 -9.43 1.38
CA LYS A 92 -8.26 -9.46 0.75
C LYS A 92 -7.77 -8.04 0.48
N THR A 93 -6.46 -7.90 0.43
CA THR A 93 -5.77 -6.73 -0.12
C THR A 93 -5.28 -7.03 -1.53
N CYS A 94 -5.22 -6.00 -2.37
CA CYS A 94 -4.59 -6.05 -3.70
C CYS A 94 -3.72 -4.80 -3.83
N ILE A 95 -2.40 -4.99 -3.89
CA ILE A 95 -1.43 -3.91 -3.99
C ILE A 95 -0.55 -4.20 -5.20
N GLY A 96 -0.36 -3.21 -6.07
CA GLY A 96 0.39 -3.42 -7.29
C GLY A 96 0.60 -2.15 -8.11
N CYS A 97 1.40 -2.31 -9.16
CA CYS A 97 1.78 -1.27 -10.09
C CYS A 97 1.19 -1.55 -11.48
N LEU A 98 0.42 -0.60 -12.00
CA LEU A 98 -0.03 -0.62 -13.40
C LEU A 98 0.95 0.20 -14.23
N VAL A 99 1.81 -0.50 -14.97
CA VAL A 99 2.93 0.07 -15.71
C VAL A 99 2.63 0.05 -17.20
N GLU A 100 2.88 1.15 -17.88
CA GLU A 100 2.79 1.24 -19.34
C GLU A 100 4.09 1.82 -19.90
N GLY A 101 4.58 1.23 -20.99
CA GLY A 101 5.82 1.61 -21.64
C GLY A 101 5.93 1.03 -23.04
N VAL A 102 7.14 1.05 -23.61
CA VAL A 102 7.43 0.52 -24.94
C VAL A 102 8.45 -0.60 -24.81
N LYS A 103 8.18 -1.74 -25.44
CA LYS A 103 9.12 -2.86 -25.56
C LYS A 103 9.09 -3.36 -27.01
N ASP A 104 10.27 -3.56 -27.60
CA ASP A 104 10.40 -3.99 -29.01
C ASP A 104 9.62 -3.09 -29.99
N ASN A 105 9.67 -1.76 -29.77
CA ASN A 105 8.93 -0.73 -30.50
C ASN A 105 7.39 -0.86 -30.46
N LYS A 106 6.84 -1.64 -29.52
CA LYS A 106 5.40 -1.82 -29.34
C LYS A 106 4.97 -1.34 -27.95
N PRO A 107 3.82 -0.65 -27.84
CA PRO A 107 3.28 -0.29 -26.54
C PRO A 107 2.93 -1.56 -25.76
N LYS A 108 3.28 -1.58 -24.48
CA LYS A 108 3.03 -2.68 -23.55
C LYS A 108 2.50 -2.12 -22.24
N ARG A 109 1.55 -2.84 -21.65
CA ARG A 109 0.97 -2.49 -20.35
C ARG A 109 0.85 -3.74 -19.49
N TYR A 110 1.32 -3.64 -18.26
CA TYR A 110 1.32 -4.73 -17.30
C TYR A 110 0.77 -4.26 -15.96
N PHE A 111 -0.01 -5.11 -15.31
CA PHE A 111 -0.37 -4.95 -13.91
C PHE A 111 0.40 -6.00 -13.10
N ILE A 112 1.33 -5.54 -12.26
CA ILE A 112 2.12 -6.40 -11.38
C ILE A 112 1.59 -6.20 -9.96
N TYR A 113 1.07 -7.25 -9.34
CA TYR A 113 0.37 -7.10 -8.05
C TYR A 113 0.47 -8.33 -7.15
N ASN A 114 0.25 -8.13 -5.87
CA ASN A 114 0.06 -9.17 -4.86
C ASN A 114 -1.40 -9.17 -4.39
N ILE A 115 -1.92 -10.36 -4.08
CA ILE A 115 -3.18 -10.56 -3.35
C ILE A 115 -2.86 -11.20 -2.00
N CYS A 116 -3.35 -10.62 -0.92
CA CYS A 116 -3.08 -11.12 0.43
C CYS A 116 -4.36 -11.18 1.26
N ASP A 117 -4.65 -12.34 1.84
CA ASP A 117 -5.89 -12.62 2.59
C ASP A 117 -5.70 -12.39 4.10
N HIS A 118 -6.62 -11.61 4.70
CA HIS A 118 -6.52 -11.26 6.12
C HIS A 118 -6.57 -12.48 7.05
N GLN A 119 -7.40 -13.47 6.73
CA GLN A 119 -7.59 -14.64 7.59
C GLN A 119 -6.40 -15.59 7.48
N GLN A 120 -5.79 -15.70 6.30
CA GLN A 120 -4.55 -16.47 6.13
C GLN A 120 -3.39 -15.85 6.92
N CYS A 121 -3.20 -14.52 6.83
CA CYS A 121 -2.18 -13.82 7.60
C CYS A 121 -2.36 -14.01 9.11
N TYR A 122 -3.61 -13.91 9.59
CA TYR A 122 -3.89 -14.07 11.02
C TYR A 122 -3.61 -15.49 11.50
N LYS A 123 -3.88 -16.51 10.68
CA LYS A 123 -3.55 -17.91 11.02
C LYS A 123 -2.06 -18.17 11.12
N GLU A 124 -1.24 -17.44 10.35
CA GLU A 124 0.21 -17.65 10.30
C GLU A 124 0.95 -16.86 11.39
N VAL A 125 0.66 -15.56 11.51
CA VAL A 125 1.43 -14.64 12.35
C VAL A 125 0.57 -13.76 13.27
N GLU A 126 -0.72 -14.10 13.42
CA GLU A 126 -1.69 -13.36 14.26
C GLU A 126 -1.83 -11.86 13.89
N ALA A 127 -1.49 -11.51 12.65
CA ALA A 127 -1.58 -10.16 12.12
C ALA A 127 -2.47 -10.09 10.87
N GLN A 128 -3.01 -8.92 10.60
CA GLN A 128 -3.82 -8.66 9.41
C GLN A 128 -2.94 -8.35 8.18
N ALA A 129 -3.49 -8.56 6.97
CA ALA A 129 -2.76 -8.46 5.69
C ALA A 129 -2.01 -7.14 5.42
N VAL A 130 -2.43 -5.99 5.95
CA VAL A 130 -1.69 -4.71 5.83
C VAL A 130 -0.38 -4.77 6.62
N SER A 131 -0.38 -5.34 7.82
CA SER A 131 0.84 -5.53 8.62
C SER A 131 1.72 -6.61 7.99
N TYR A 132 1.11 -7.67 7.45
CA TYR A 132 1.82 -8.74 6.76
C TYR A 132 2.55 -8.22 5.50
N THR A 133 1.85 -7.49 4.63
CA THR A 133 2.41 -6.90 3.41
C THR A 133 3.41 -5.79 3.67
N ALA A 134 3.35 -5.12 4.83
CA ALA A 134 4.39 -4.18 5.26
C ALA A 134 5.59 -4.87 5.94
N GLY A 135 5.39 -6.02 6.59
CA GLY A 135 6.40 -6.70 7.39
C GLY A 135 7.27 -7.69 6.62
N VAL A 136 6.71 -8.40 5.65
CA VAL A 136 7.46 -9.40 4.84
C VAL A 136 8.52 -8.75 3.93
N PRO A 137 8.24 -7.67 3.17
CA PRO A 137 9.24 -7.04 2.29
C PRO A 137 10.52 -6.58 3.01
N PRO A 138 10.47 -5.92 4.19
CA PRO A 138 11.67 -5.61 4.96
C PRO A 138 12.47 -6.85 5.40
N VAL A 139 11.80 -7.95 5.76
CA VAL A 139 12.47 -9.20 6.12
C VAL A 139 13.22 -9.76 4.91
N VAL A 140 12.59 -9.81 3.74
CA VAL A 140 13.23 -10.25 2.49
C VAL A 140 14.43 -9.35 2.16
N GLY A 141 14.28 -8.03 2.26
CA GLY A 141 15.37 -7.08 2.07
C GLY A 141 16.54 -7.32 3.04
N ALA A 142 16.25 -7.57 4.32
CA ALA A 142 17.26 -7.91 5.33
C ALA A 142 18.00 -9.21 5.01
N VAL A 143 17.29 -10.23 4.51
CA VAL A 143 17.90 -11.49 4.07
C VAL A 143 18.85 -11.25 2.89
N LEU A 144 18.44 -10.48 1.88
CA LEU A 144 19.31 -10.16 0.74
C LEU A 144 20.54 -9.35 1.16
N MET A 145 20.39 -8.41 2.08
CA MET A 145 21.50 -7.66 2.66
C MET A 145 22.47 -8.56 3.44
N SER A 146 21.95 -9.48 4.26
CA SER A 146 22.78 -10.42 5.02
C SER A 146 23.60 -11.37 4.13
N ARG A 147 23.05 -11.73 2.97
CA ARG A 147 23.70 -12.54 1.93
C ARG A 147 24.64 -11.73 1.03
N LYS A 148 24.76 -10.43 1.26
CA LYS A 148 25.53 -9.47 0.44
C LYS A 148 25.06 -9.40 -1.03
N ILE A 149 23.82 -9.80 -1.31
CA ILE A 149 23.20 -9.71 -2.64
C ILE A 149 22.78 -8.26 -2.88
N TRP A 150 22.02 -7.69 -1.96
CA TRP A 150 21.78 -6.24 -1.90
C TRP A 150 22.84 -5.62 -1.00
N ASN A 151 23.85 -5.01 -1.61
CA ASN A 151 25.01 -4.48 -0.88
C ASN A 151 25.49 -3.18 -1.52
N GLY A 152 26.02 -2.26 -0.70
CA GLY A 152 26.51 -0.96 -1.14
C GLY A 152 26.92 -0.10 0.05
N LYS A 153 27.71 0.95 -0.21
CA LYS A 153 28.05 1.97 0.81
C LYS A 153 27.20 3.21 0.55
N GLY A 154 26.29 3.54 1.47
CA GLY A 154 25.40 4.70 1.36
C GLY A 154 23.97 4.39 1.76
N VAL A 155 23.05 5.24 1.30
CA VAL A 155 21.61 5.11 1.50
C VAL A 155 20.97 4.85 0.13
N PHE A 156 20.14 3.82 0.05
CA PHE A 156 19.57 3.34 -1.20
C PHE A 156 18.06 3.19 -1.07
N ASN A 157 17.36 3.42 -2.17
CA ASN A 157 15.96 3.01 -2.37
C ASN A 157 15.95 1.65 -3.07
N VAL A 158 14.84 0.92 -2.95
CA VAL A 158 14.74 -0.47 -3.42
C VAL A 158 14.95 -0.63 -4.93
N GLU A 159 14.50 0.35 -5.72
CA GLU A 159 14.63 0.40 -7.18
C GLU A 159 16.06 0.59 -7.68
N GLN A 160 17.01 0.86 -6.79
CA GLN A 160 18.44 0.94 -7.12
C GLN A 160 19.14 -0.43 -7.09
N PHE A 161 18.49 -1.46 -6.57
CA PHE A 161 19.01 -2.82 -6.53
C PHE A 161 18.38 -3.70 -7.61
N ASP A 162 19.05 -4.80 -7.94
CA ASP A 162 18.47 -5.85 -8.78
C ASP A 162 17.20 -6.42 -8.12
N PRO A 163 16.03 -6.32 -8.77
CA PRO A 163 14.78 -6.80 -8.19
C PRO A 163 14.63 -8.32 -8.27
N GLU A 164 15.36 -9.03 -9.13
CA GLU A 164 15.14 -10.45 -9.40
C GLU A 164 15.30 -11.34 -8.16
N PRO A 165 16.38 -11.21 -7.34
CA PRO A 165 16.52 -11.98 -6.10
C PRO A 165 15.41 -11.71 -5.09
N PHE A 166 14.91 -10.47 -5.05
CA PHE A 166 13.82 -10.08 -4.16
C PHE A 166 12.50 -10.73 -4.58
N LEU A 167 12.13 -10.57 -5.86
CA LEU A 167 10.90 -11.14 -6.40
C LEU A 167 10.90 -12.66 -6.37
N LYS A 168 12.05 -13.31 -6.53
CA LYS A 168 12.16 -14.77 -6.39
C LYS A 168 11.96 -15.24 -4.94
N LEU A 169 12.48 -14.48 -3.97
CA LEU A 169 12.43 -14.85 -2.56
C LEU A 169 11.09 -14.50 -1.90
N LEU A 170 10.39 -13.48 -2.40
CA LEU A 170 9.15 -12.97 -1.82
C LEU A 170 8.04 -14.04 -1.64
N PRO A 171 7.78 -14.93 -2.61
CA PRO A 171 6.86 -16.07 -2.44
C PRO A 171 7.25 -17.03 -1.33
N GLU A 172 8.54 -17.27 -1.11
CA GLU A 172 9.04 -18.17 -0.05
C GLU A 172 8.71 -17.64 1.36
N TYR A 173 8.42 -16.34 1.48
CA TYR A 173 7.99 -15.67 2.71
C TYR A 173 6.50 -15.31 2.70
N GLY A 174 5.71 -15.92 1.81
CA GLY A 174 4.24 -15.87 1.82
C GLY A 174 3.60 -14.74 1.03
N LEU A 175 4.37 -14.01 0.21
CA LEU A 175 3.84 -12.98 -0.69
C LEU A 175 4.07 -13.33 -2.16
N ASP A 176 3.13 -14.07 -2.74
CA ASP A 176 3.08 -14.31 -4.18
C ASP A 176 2.79 -13.03 -4.96
N TRP A 177 3.30 -12.93 -6.18
CA TRP A 177 3.02 -11.83 -7.09
C TRP A 177 2.63 -12.34 -8.47
N ILE A 178 1.81 -11.55 -9.16
CA ILE A 178 1.21 -11.90 -10.44
C ILE A 178 1.56 -10.80 -11.44
N VAL A 179 1.86 -11.21 -12.68
CA VAL A 179 1.98 -10.30 -13.82
C VAL A 179 0.82 -10.55 -14.77
N GLU A 180 0.00 -9.53 -14.97
CA GLU A 180 -1.13 -9.54 -15.89
C GLU A 180 -0.84 -8.59 -17.05
N GLU A 181 -0.77 -9.10 -18.28
CA GLU A 181 -0.71 -8.24 -19.47
C GLU A 181 -2.07 -7.59 -19.72
N ARG A 182 -2.07 -6.27 -19.92
CA ARG A 182 -3.28 -5.48 -20.17
C ARG A 182 -3.17 -4.76 -21.51
N THR A 183 -4.33 -4.37 -22.04
CA THR A 183 -4.40 -3.57 -23.26
C THR A 183 -3.75 -2.20 -23.01
N PRO A 184 -2.73 -1.80 -23.81
CA PRO A 184 -2.14 -0.48 -23.71
C PRO A 184 -3.15 0.62 -24.01
N THR A 185 -2.93 1.80 -23.42
CA THR A 185 -3.81 2.96 -23.65
C THR A 185 -3.47 3.71 -24.95
N ASN A 186 -2.46 3.26 -25.70
CA ASN A 186 -2.00 3.86 -26.97
C ASN A 186 -1.69 5.37 -26.87
N GLY A 187 -1.30 5.85 -25.69
CA GLY A 187 -1.03 7.27 -25.47
C GLY A 187 -2.29 8.13 -25.30
N GLU A 188 -3.50 7.54 -25.40
CA GLU A 188 -4.65 8.15 -24.77
C GLU A 188 -4.38 8.12 -23.28
N ILE A 189 -4.13 9.30 -22.71
CA ILE A 189 -4.06 9.45 -21.27
C ILE A 189 -5.41 8.96 -20.74
N GLU A 190 -5.51 7.69 -20.37
CA GLU A 190 -6.57 7.35 -19.44
C GLU A 190 -6.28 8.23 -18.23
N ASN A 191 -7.26 9.05 -17.88
CA ASN A 191 -7.31 9.78 -16.63
C ASN A 191 -7.45 8.76 -15.47
N VAL A 192 -6.53 7.77 -15.38
CA VAL A 192 -6.23 6.89 -14.22
C VAL A 192 -5.25 7.62 -13.33
#